data_AF-A0A2E8M983-F1
#
_entry.id   AF-A0A2E8M983-F1
#
_cell.length_a   1.000
_cell.length_b   1.000
_cell.length_c   1.000
_cell.angle_alpha   90.00
_cell.angle_beta   90.00
_cell.angle_gamma   90.00
#
_symmetry.space_group_name_H-M   'P 1'
#
loop_
_entity.id
_entity.type
_entity.pdbx_description
1 polymer ?
#
loop_
_entity_poly.entity_id
_entity_poly.type
_entity_poly.pdbx_seq_one_letter_code
_entity_poly.pdbx_strand_id
1 'polypeptide(L)'
;MTIAGHSMGGLMTLRLLINHPGLFTNAWLSSPLLDPMHQAKPWMRAILPCLAPLLPRVTVSTGVTSEDCRDDSAQSESSSTQL
;
A
#
# COMPACT_ATOMS: atom_id res chain seq x y z
N MET A 1 -23.25 0.33 0.70
CA MET A 1 -22.16 -0.19 -0.15
C MET A 1 -20.89 -0.22 0.66
N THR A 2 -20.12 -1.31 0.60
CA THR A 2 -18.90 -1.50 1.42
C THR A 2 -17.69 -1.59 0.51
N ILE A 3 -16.58 -0.95 0.91
CA ILE A 3 -15.29 -1.03 0.21
C ILE A 3 -14.24 -1.62 1.15
N ALA A 4 -13.35 -2.47 0.64
CA ALA A 4 -12.31 -3.10 1.44
C ALA A 4 -10.98 -3.13 0.68
N GLY A 5 -9.88 -2.96 1.40
CA GLY A 5 -8.55 -2.99 0.81
C GLY A 5 -7.45 -3.35 1.79
N HIS A 6 -6.47 -4.10 1.30
CA HIS A 6 -5.25 -4.49 2.02
C HIS A 6 -4.01 -3.81 1.41
N SER A 7 -3.06 -3.34 2.23
CA SER A 7 -1.80 -2.73 1.77
C SER A 7 -2.03 -1.57 0.78
N MET A 8 -1.48 -1.66 -0.44
CA MET A 8 -1.75 -0.71 -1.52
C MET A 8 -3.24 -0.59 -1.83
N GLY A 9 -3.99 -1.69 -1.77
CA GLY A 9 -5.45 -1.67 -1.92
C GLY A 9 -6.15 -0.91 -0.78
N GLY A 10 -5.57 -0.93 0.42
CA GLY A 10 -6.02 -0.13 1.57
C GLY A 10 -5.79 1.37 1.34
N LEU A 11 -4.63 1.77 0.81
CA LEU A 11 -4.35 3.15 0.41
C LEU A 11 -5.36 3.63 -0.65
N MET A 12 -5.64 2.82 -1.66
CA MET A 12 -6.63 3.16 -2.70
C MET A 12 -8.05 3.29 -2.12
N THR A 13 -8.44 2.35 -1.26
CA THR A 13 -9.74 2.37 -0.57
C THR A 13 -9.89 3.63 0.28
N LEU A 14 -8.85 3.99 1.05
CA LEU A 14 -8.82 5.20 1.85
C LEU A 14 -8.92 6.46 0.99
N ARG A 15 -8.17 6.51 -0.12
CA ARG A 15 -8.22 7.63 -1.07
C ARG A 15 -9.62 7.81 -1.65
N LEU A 16 -10.30 6.72 -2.03
CA LEU A 16 -11.66 6.78 -2.55
C LEU A 16 -12.66 7.26 -1.48
N LEU A 17 -12.51 6.79 -0.24
CA LEU A 17 -13.35 7.20 0.87
C LEU A 17 -13.25 8.71 1.16
N ILE A 18 -12.03 9.26 1.11
CA ILE A 18 -11.78 10.69 1.37
C ILE A 18 -12.27 11.58 0.21
N ASN A 19 -12.04 11.16 -1.04
CA ASN A 19 -12.42 11.98 -2.22
C ASN A 19 -13.91 11.92 -2.54
N HIS A 20 -14.60 10.88 -2.07
CA HIS A 20 -16.03 10.67 -2.34
C HIS A 20 -16.80 10.36 -1.05
N PRO A 21 -16.89 11.32 -0.12
CA PRO A 21 -17.64 11.14 1.12
C PRO A 21 -19.12 10.88 0.78
N GLY A 22 -19.66 9.76 1.24
CA GLY A 22 -21.07 9.36 1.02
C GLY A 22 -21.28 8.31 -0.07
N LEU A 23 -20.26 7.96 -0.87
CA LEU A 23 -20.37 6.85 -1.82
C LEU A 23 -20.36 5.48 -1.14
N PHE A 24 -19.68 5.37 0.01
CA PHE A 24 -19.54 4.13 0.76
C PHE A 24 -20.12 4.30 2.17
N THR A 25 -20.85 3.27 2.60
CA THR A 25 -21.45 3.21 3.95
C THR A 25 -20.45 2.70 4.96
N ASN A 26 -19.62 1.72 4.55
CA ASN A 26 -18.64 1.06 5.40
C ASN A 26 -17.32 0.91 4.63
N ALA A 27 -16.19 1.03 5.32
CA ALA A 27 -14.86 0.81 4.75
C ALA A 27 -14.03 -0.11 5.66
N TRP A 28 -13.42 -1.15 5.09
CA TRP A 28 -12.47 -2.01 5.78
C TRP A 28 -11.06 -1.76 5.24
N LEU A 29 -10.17 -1.28 6.10
CA LEU A 29 -8.78 -0.99 5.77
C LEU A 29 -7.87 -1.92 6.55
N SER A 30 -7.03 -2.69 5.86
CA SER A 30 -6.04 -3.56 6.51
C SER A 30 -4.64 -3.16 6.06
N SER A 31 -3.80 -2.81 7.03
CA SER A 31 -2.42 -2.34 6.82
C SER A 31 -2.27 -1.37 5.64
N PRO A 32 -3.09 -0.30 5.55
CA PRO A 32 -3.09 0.57 4.38
C PRO A 32 -1.70 1.20 4.22
N LEU A 33 -1.20 1.23 2.99
CA LEU A 33 0.12 1.79 2.68
C LEU A 33 0.10 3.33 2.83
N LEU A 34 0.32 3.85 4.05
CA LEU A 34 0.16 5.27 4.38
C LEU A 34 1.26 6.17 3.76
N ASP A 35 2.50 5.70 3.69
CA ASP A 35 3.61 6.41 3.05
C ASP A 35 4.26 5.52 1.97
N PRO A 36 3.70 5.47 0.75
CA PRO A 36 4.24 4.67 -0.34
C PRO A 36 5.63 5.14 -0.80
N MET A 37 6.07 6.33 -0.37
CA MET A 37 7.39 6.88 -0.70
C MET A 37 8.36 6.84 0.48
N HIS A 38 8.03 6.12 1.56
CA HIS A 38 8.86 6.07 2.76
C HIS A 38 10.29 5.60 2.48
N GLN A 39 10.41 4.55 1.66
CA GLN A 39 11.70 3.98 1.25
C GLN A 39 12.28 4.62 -0.02
N ALA A 40 11.55 5.52 -0.68
CA ALA A 40 12.01 6.17 -1.90
C ALA A 40 13.09 7.21 -1.57
N LYS A 41 14.12 7.31 -2.42
CA LYS A 41 15.18 8.31 -2.25
C LYS A 41 14.58 9.73 -2.24
N PRO A 42 15.13 10.69 -1.48
CA PRO A 42 14.55 12.04 -1.37
C PRO A 42 14.37 12.75 -2.72
N TRP A 43 15.28 12.53 -3.67
CA TRP A 43 15.18 13.08 -5.01
C TRP A 43 14.01 12.50 -5.81
N MET A 44 13.65 11.22 -5.57
CA MET A 44 12.54 10.56 -6.25
C MET A 44 11.20 11.18 -5.84
N ARG A 45 11.05 11.63 -4.58
CA ARG A 45 9.84 12.32 -4.10
C ARG A 45 9.52 13.59 -4.90
N ALA A 46 10.54 14.29 -5.38
CA ALA A 46 10.37 15.48 -6.19
C ALA A 46 10.23 15.18 -7.69
N ILE A 47 11.00 14.21 -8.22
CA ILE A 47 11.06 13.94 -9.67
C ILE A 47 9.88 13.09 -10.16
N LEU A 48 9.48 12.05 -9.43
CA LEU A 48 8.40 11.15 -9.84
C LEU A 48 7.07 11.85 -10.13
N PRO A 49 6.57 12.79 -9.28
CA PRO A 49 5.31 13.47 -9.59
C PRO A 49 5.40 14.34 -10.86
N CYS A 50 6.56 14.94 -11.14
CA CYS A 50 6.78 15.71 -12.37
C CYS A 50 6.90 14.81 -13.61
N LEU A 51 7.46 13.60 -13.45
CA LEU A 51 7.67 12.66 -14.56
C LEU A 51 6.44 11.78 -14.85
N ALA A 52 5.59 11.56 -13.85
CA ALA A 52 4.35 10.78 -13.96
C ALA A 52 3.45 11.18 -15.15
N PRO A 53 3.19 12.48 -15.45
CA PRO A 53 2.39 12.86 -16.60
C PRO A 53 3.11 12.65 -17.95
N LEU A 54 4.45 12.68 -18.01
CA LEU A 54 5.20 12.50 -19.25
C LEU A 54 5.41 11.02 -19.60
N LEU A 55 5.64 10.17 -18.60
CA LEU A 55 6.04 8.78 -18.79
C LEU A 55 5.22 7.85 -17.88
N PRO A 56 3.88 7.78 -18.04
CA PRO A 56 3.02 6.94 -17.20
C PRO A 56 3.29 5.44 -17.35
N ARG A 57 4.04 5.04 -18.38
CA ARG A 57 4.47 3.65 -18.62
C ARG A 57 5.79 3.28 -17.98
N VAL A 58 6.55 4.24 -17.46
CA VAL A 58 7.85 3.96 -16.84
C VAL A 58 7.64 3.61 -15.38
N THR A 59 7.93 2.37 -15.03
CA THR A 59 7.90 1.90 -13.64
C THR A 59 9.27 2.10 -13.03
N VAL A 60 9.33 2.81 -11.91
CA VAL A 60 10.56 3.00 -11.14
C VAL A 60 10.43 2.20 -9.86
N SER A 61 11.41 1.34 -9.56
CA SER A 61 11.46 0.65 -8.27
C SER A 61 11.63 1.69 -7.17
N THR A 62 10.68 1.74 -6.23
CA THR A 62 10.69 2.67 -5.09
C THR A 62 11.66 2.26 -3.98
N GLY A 63 12.46 1.22 -4.20
CA GLY A 63 13.37 0.65 -3.21
C GLY A 63 12.78 -0.55 -2.46
N VAL A 64 11.49 -0.85 -2.66
CA VAL A 64 10.84 -2.03 -2.08
C VAL A 64 11.37 -3.30 -2.75
N THR A 65 11.94 -4.19 -1.94
CA THR A 65 12.38 -5.52 -2.36
C THR A 65 11.35 -6.57 -1.93
N SER A 66 11.39 -7.76 -2.53
CA SER A 66 10.50 -8.86 -2.12
C SER A 66 10.75 -9.29 -0.66
N GLU A 67 11.94 -9.01 -0.13
CA GLU A 67 12.32 -9.25 1.26
C GLU A 67 11.58 -8.32 2.21
N ASP A 68 11.28 -7.07 1.81
CA ASP A 68 10.45 -6.14 2.61
C ASP A 68 8.99 -6.58 2.72
N CYS A 69 8.53 -7.44 1.81
CA CYS A 69 7.18 -8.00 1.81
C CYS A 69 7.12 -9.40 2.46
N ARG A 70 8.26 -9.92 2.93
CA ARG A 70 8.33 -11.21 3.61
C ARG A 70 7.93 -11.01 5.07
N ASP A 71 6.77 -11.55 5.40
CA ASP A 71 6.32 -11.65 6.79
C ASP A 71 7.04 -12.83 7.46
N ASP A 72 8.04 -12.55 8.31
CA ASP A 72 8.63 -13.58 9.19
C ASP A 72 7.65 -14.04 10.30
N SER A 73 6.50 -13.36 10.45
CA SER A 73 5.44 -13.73 11.40
C SER A 73 4.66 -14.99 10.97
N ALA A 74 4.61 -15.30 9.68
CA ALA A 74 3.97 -16.51 9.14
C ALA A 74 4.63 -17.82 9.60
N GLN A 75 5.82 -17.76 10.22
CA GLN A 75 6.49 -18.94 10.80
C GLN A 75 6.21 -19.15 12.29
N SER A 76 5.54 -18.21 12.99
CA SER A 76 5.27 -18.33 14.44
C SER A 76 3.90 -18.92 14.80
N GLU A 77 2.96 -19.11 13.87
CA GLU A 77 1.64 -19.72 14.16
C GLU A 77 1.50 -21.20 13.72
N SER A 78 2.61 -21.93 13.53
CA SER A 78 2.60 -23.40 13.34
C SER A 78 3.42 -24.15 14.39
N SER A 79 3.42 -23.69 15.64
CA SER A 79 3.97 -24.46 16.77
C SER A 79 3.29 -24.09 18.09
N SER A 80 1.99 -24.36 18.20
CA SER A 80 1.30 -24.61 19.49
C SER A 80 -0.12 -25.09 19.24
N THR A 81 -0.30 -26.35 18.79
CA THR A 81 -1.39 -27.25 19.20
C THR A 81 -1.03 -28.65 18.71
N GLN A 82 -0.23 -29.36 19.50
CA GLN A 82 -0.20 -30.83 19.50
C GLN A 82 -0.17 -31.26 20.98
N LEU A 83 -1.15 -32.12 21.31
CA LEU A 83 -1.46 -32.78 22.57
C LEU A 83 -2.39 -32.03 23.53
#